data_AF-A0A956I4F6-F1
#
_entry.id   AF-A0A956I4F6-F1
#
_cell.length_a   1.000
_cell.length_b   1.000
_cell.length_c   1.000
_cell.angle_alpha   90.00
_cell.angle_beta   90.00
_cell.angle_gamma   90.00
#
_symmetry.space_group_name_H-M   'P 1'
#
loop_
_entity.id
_entity.type
_entity.pdbx_description
1 polymer ?
#
loop_
_entity_poly.entity_id
_entity_poly.type
_entity_poly.pdbx_seq_one_letter_code
_entity_poly.pdbx_strand_id
1 'polypeptide(L)'
;MSREVEFAVLDGALEMRVVPRRGRPYTHRCSREVYEEVAHDIEAAPRGVTIEEVRDRLELPHTQVAVALAFMKERGCVEVRRRRSHPASRVTFEDAMIEYLALEHGAAGAA
;
A
#
# COMPACT_ATOMS: atom_id res chain seq x y z
N MET A 1 -11.13 -4.53 -18.02
CA MET A 1 -9.93 -5.31 -18.41
C MET A 1 -8.72 -4.71 -17.71
N SER A 2 -8.35 -5.29 -16.57
CA SER A 2 -7.37 -4.79 -15.60
C SER A 2 -5.93 -5.13 -15.98
N ARG A 3 -4.98 -4.29 -15.52
CA ARG A 3 -3.57 -4.66 -15.39
C ARG A 3 -3.44 -5.71 -14.28
N GLU A 4 -2.50 -6.63 -14.42
CA GLU A 4 -2.16 -7.56 -13.34
C GLU A 4 -1.14 -6.89 -12.41
N VAL A 5 -1.36 -7.04 -11.11
CA VAL A 5 -0.54 -6.45 -10.05
C VAL A 5 -0.27 -7.54 -9.03
N GLU A 6 0.99 -7.69 -8.66
CA GLU A 6 1.45 -8.60 -7.63
C GLU A 6 2.25 -7.82 -6.59
N PHE A 7 2.13 -8.22 -5.33
CA PHE A 7 2.88 -7.63 -4.23
C PHE A 7 3.82 -8.66 -3.59
N ALA A 8 4.98 -8.19 -3.17
CA ALA A 8 5.93 -8.96 -2.38
C ALA A 8 6.62 -8.04 -1.36
N VAL A 9 7.15 -8.59 -0.28
CA VAL A 9 8.11 -7.89 0.58
C VAL A 9 9.49 -8.48 0.31
N LEU A 10 10.41 -7.67 -0.21
CA LEU A 10 11.78 -8.05 -0.52
C LEU A 10 12.75 -7.07 0.14
N ASP A 11 13.73 -7.60 0.87
CA ASP A 11 14.71 -6.84 1.65
C ASP A 11 14.06 -5.71 2.49
N GLY A 12 12.99 -6.04 3.21
CA GLY A 12 12.27 -5.11 4.09
C GLY A 12 11.53 -3.99 3.36
N ALA A 13 11.22 -4.14 2.08
CA ALA A 13 10.44 -3.17 1.31
C ALA A 13 9.29 -3.83 0.55
N LEU A 14 8.16 -3.14 0.51
CA LEU A 14 7.00 -3.56 -0.27
C LEU A 14 7.23 -3.25 -1.75
N GLU A 15 7.26 -4.29 -2.56
CA GLU A 15 7.34 -4.20 -4.01
C GLU A 15 5.96 -4.45 -4.64
N MET A 16 5.63 -3.62 -5.62
CA MET A 16 4.44 -3.76 -6.46
C MET A 16 4.90 -3.98 -7.90
N ARG A 17 4.81 -5.24 -8.36
CA ARG A 17 5.08 -5.62 -9.74
C ARG A 17 3.83 -5.41 -10.58
N VAL A 18 3.96 -4.72 -11.70
CA VAL A 18 2.86 -4.42 -12.61
C VAL A 18 3.15 -5.03 -13.98
N VAL A 19 2.21 -5.83 -14.48
CA VAL A 19 2.22 -6.34 -15.86
C VAL A 19 1.21 -5.52 -16.67
N PRO A 20 1.67 -4.54 -17.47
CA PRO A 20 0.78 -3.72 -18.27
C PRO A 20 0.26 -4.49 -19.50
N ARG A 21 -0.87 -4.06 -20.06
CA ARG A 21 -1.46 -4.67 -21.26
C ARG A 21 -0.55 -4.56 -22.51
N ARG A 22 0.30 -3.53 -22.54
CA ARG A 22 1.31 -3.27 -23.55
C ARG A 22 2.53 -2.66 -22.88
N GLY A 23 3.72 -3.01 -23.33
CA GLY A 23 4.99 -2.56 -22.75
C GLY A 23 5.65 -3.63 -21.89
N ARG A 24 6.67 -3.22 -21.13
CA ARG A 24 7.44 -4.12 -20.27
C ARG A 24 6.88 -4.11 -18.85
N PRO A 25 6.88 -5.26 -18.14
CA PRO A 25 6.64 -5.28 -16.71
C PRO A 25 7.60 -4.34 -15.97
N TYR A 26 7.12 -3.72 -14.91
CA TYR A 26 7.92 -2.85 -14.06
C TYR A 26 7.54 -3.02 -12.59
N THR A 27 8.46 -2.62 -11.72
CA THR A 27 8.28 -2.69 -10.26
C THR A 27 8.34 -1.29 -9.69
N HIS A 28 7.42 -1.00 -8.77
CA HIS A 28 7.55 0.11 -7.84
C HIS A 28 7.87 -0.44 -6.46
N ARG A 29 8.58 0.35 -5.66
CA ARG A 29 9.02 -0.04 -4.32
C ARG A 29 8.61 1.02 -3.32
N CYS A 30 8.19 0.58 -2.14
CA CYS A 30 7.86 1.37 -0.97
C CYS A 30 8.67 0.83 0.20
N SER A 31 9.43 1.70 0.86
CA SER A 31 10.13 1.32 2.08
C SER A 31 9.13 1.01 3.19
N ARG A 32 9.52 0.16 4.15
CA ARG A 32 8.69 -0.16 5.32
C ARG A 32 8.30 1.08 6.12
N GLU A 33 9.25 1.98 6.36
CA GLU A 33 9.01 3.24 7.08
C GLU A 33 7.91 4.08 6.42
N VAL A 34 8.00 4.28 5.09
CA VAL A 34 6.96 5.00 4.35
C VAL A 34 5.62 4.26 4.38
N TYR A 35 5.63 2.93 4.32
CA TYR A 35 4.40 2.16 4.44
C TYR A 35 3.72 2.36 5.81
N GLU A 36 4.50 2.30 6.89
CA GLU A 36 4.05 2.52 8.27
C GLU A 36 3.49 3.93 8.46
N GLU A 37 4.19 4.97 7.99
CA GLU A 37 3.72 6.36 8.08
C GLU A 37 2.40 6.59 7.34
N VAL A 38 2.27 6.04 6.13
CA VAL A 38 1.04 6.16 5.35
C VAL A 38 -0.12 5.42 6.03
N ALA A 39 0.14 4.25 6.62
CA ALA A 39 -0.88 3.48 7.34
C ALA A 39 -1.39 4.24 8.58
N HIS A 40 -0.48 4.82 9.38
CA HIS A 40 -0.84 5.67 10.51
C HIS A 40 -1.65 6.90 10.09
N ASP A 41 -1.24 7.56 9.02
CA ASP A 41 -1.92 8.76 8.53
C ASP A 41 -3.35 8.48 8.05
N ILE A 42 -3.57 7.32 7.42
CA ILE A 42 -4.91 6.90 6.99
C ILE A 42 -5.81 6.60 8.18
N GLU A 43 -5.29 5.90 9.19
CA GLU A 43 -6.04 5.61 10.42
C GLU A 43 -6.50 6.89 11.11
N ALA A 44 -5.63 7.90 11.17
CA ALA A 44 -5.93 9.21 11.74
C ALA A 44 -6.94 10.03 10.90
N ALA A 45 -7.29 9.59 9.69
CA ALA A 45 -8.10 10.34 8.74
C ALA A 45 -9.47 9.69 8.46
N PRO A 46 -10.47 9.80 9.36
CA PRO A 46 -11.78 9.17 9.20
C PRO A 46 -12.57 9.70 7.99
N ARG A 47 -12.26 10.91 7.51
CA ARG A 47 -12.85 11.50 6.29
C ARG A 47 -12.25 10.95 5.00
N GLY A 48 -11.28 10.04 5.11
CA GLY A 48 -10.51 9.48 4.01
C GLY A 48 -9.54 10.49 3.40
N VAL A 49 -8.59 10.00 2.62
CA VAL A 49 -7.49 10.77 2.05
C VAL A 49 -7.34 10.51 0.54
N THR A 50 -6.71 11.44 -0.17
CA THR A 50 -6.15 11.18 -1.51
C THR A 50 -4.64 10.95 -1.42
N ILE A 51 -4.03 10.39 -2.49
CA ILE A 51 -2.58 10.21 -2.56
C ILE A 51 -1.87 11.56 -2.40
N GLU A 52 -2.37 12.59 -3.05
CA GLU A 52 -1.81 13.95 -3.02
C GLU A 52 -1.86 14.53 -1.60
N GLU A 53 -2.96 14.36 -0.89
CA GLU A 53 -3.09 14.86 0.48
C GLU A 53 -2.13 14.18 1.45
N VAL A 54 -1.93 12.86 1.33
CA VAL A 54 -0.96 12.12 2.16
C VAL A 54 0.45 12.57 1.82
N ARG A 55 0.78 12.61 0.52
CA ARG A 55 2.08 13.04 0.01
C ARG A 55 2.45 14.43 0.52
N ASP A 56 1.53 15.38 0.41
CA ASP A 56 1.78 16.78 0.76
C ASP A 56 1.84 16.98 2.27
N ARG A 57 1.07 16.21 3.05
CA ARG A 57 1.07 16.28 4.52
C ARG A 57 2.30 15.65 5.16
N LEU A 58 2.77 14.52 4.62
CA LEU A 58 3.92 13.77 5.14
C LEU A 58 5.23 14.08 4.41
N GLU A 59 5.19 14.88 3.35
CA GLU A 59 6.34 15.20 2.49
C GLU A 59 7.02 13.95 1.87
N LEU A 60 6.22 12.91 1.59
CA LEU A 60 6.71 11.60 1.13
C LEU A 60 6.75 11.47 -0.40
N PRO A 61 7.51 10.51 -0.97
CA PRO A 61 7.53 10.29 -2.40
C PRO A 61 6.18 9.75 -2.92
N HIS A 62 5.60 10.42 -3.92
CA HIS A 62 4.30 10.07 -4.51
C HIS A 62 4.15 8.58 -4.84
N THR A 63 5.16 8.00 -5.49
CA THR A 63 5.12 6.58 -5.91
C THR A 63 5.05 5.63 -4.72
N GLN A 64 5.74 5.93 -3.61
CA GLN A 64 5.70 5.09 -2.42
C GLN A 64 4.33 5.15 -1.74
N VAL A 65 3.76 6.35 -1.60
CA VAL A 65 2.39 6.54 -1.10
C VAL A 65 1.38 5.78 -1.96
N ALA A 66 1.54 5.83 -3.29
CA ALA A 66 0.67 5.11 -4.22
C ALA A 66 0.79 3.58 -4.07
N VAL A 67 2.00 3.05 -3.86
CA VAL A 67 2.22 1.61 -3.61
C VAL A 67 1.59 1.19 -2.27
N ALA A 68 1.81 1.96 -1.20
CA ALA A 68 1.26 1.67 0.12
C ALA A 68 -0.28 1.61 0.08
N LEU A 69 -0.92 2.63 -0.51
CA LEU A 69 -2.38 2.68 -0.67
C LEU A 69 -2.91 1.59 -1.60
N ALA A 70 -2.17 1.21 -2.64
CA ALA A 70 -2.57 0.13 -3.53
C ALA A 70 -2.60 -1.22 -2.80
N PHE A 71 -1.58 -1.52 -2.00
CA PHE A 71 -1.50 -2.74 -1.22
C PHE A 71 -2.58 -2.78 -0.12
N MET A 72 -2.72 -1.71 0.67
CA MET A 72 -3.78 -1.63 1.69
C MET A 72 -5.18 -1.81 1.09
N LYS A 73 -5.41 -1.32 -0.13
CA LYS A 73 -6.69 -1.50 -0.83
C LYS A 73 -6.89 -2.94 -1.27
N GLU A 74 -5.86 -3.59 -1.81
CA GLU A 74 -5.92 -4.99 -2.20
C GLU A 74 -6.24 -5.89 -1.00
N ARG A 75 -5.65 -5.58 0.17
CA ARG A 75 -5.81 -6.33 1.41
C ARG A 75 -7.05 -5.96 2.23
N GLY A 76 -7.81 -4.96 1.80
CA GLY A 76 -9.04 -4.55 2.48
C GLY A 76 -8.83 -3.70 3.73
N CYS A 77 -7.61 -3.25 4.02
CA CYS A 77 -7.33 -2.30 5.12
C CYS A 77 -7.92 -0.91 4.82
N VAL A 78 -8.14 -0.58 3.55
CA VAL A 78 -8.80 0.67 3.14
C VAL A 78 -9.94 0.45 2.16
N GLU A 79 -10.99 1.25 2.33
CA GLU A 79 -12.14 1.30 1.44
C GLU A 79 -12.12 2.56 0.59
N VAL A 80 -12.39 2.42 -0.72
CA VAL A 80 -12.49 3.58 -1.60
C VAL A 80 -13.93 4.08 -1.67
N ARG A 81 -14.17 5.31 -1.18
CA ARG A 81 -15.47 5.98 -1.27
C ARG A 81 -15.27 7.35 -1.91
N ARG A 82 -16.03 7.66 -2.97
CA ARG A 82 -15.94 8.95 -3.68
C ARG A 82 -14.50 9.36 -4.04
N ARG A 83 -13.70 8.38 -4.51
CA ARG A 83 -12.27 8.54 -4.89
C ARG A 83 -11.30 8.85 -3.74
N ARG A 84 -11.73 8.71 -2.48
CA ARG A 84 -10.87 8.79 -1.29
C ARG A 84 -10.68 7.41 -0.69
N SER A 85 -9.51 7.17 -0.10
CA SER A 85 -9.20 5.97 0.67
C SER A 85 -9.55 6.24 2.13
N HIS A 86 -10.48 5.46 2.68
CA HIS A 86 -10.91 5.54 4.08
C HIS A 86 -10.36 4.34 4.85
N PRO A 87 -10.03 4.50 6.14
CA PRO A 87 -9.73 3.36 6.99
C PRO A 87 -10.92 2.40 7.05
N ALA A 88 -10.67 1.10 6.88
CA ALA A 88 -11.71 0.06 6.95
C ALA A 88 -12.06 -0.30 8.42
N SER A 89 -11.16 -0.02 9.36
CA SER A 89 -11.32 -0.29 10.78
C SER A 89 -10.83 0.90 11.64
N ARG A 90 -10.90 0.78 12.96
CA ARG A 90 -10.30 1.76 13.90
C ARG A 90 -8.82 1.51 14.19
N VAL A 91 -8.30 0.38 13.71
CA VAL A 91 -6.94 -0.14 13.93
C VAL A 91 -6.32 -0.48 12.58
N THR A 92 -6.51 0.43 11.62
CA THR A 92 -6.09 0.23 10.23
C THR A 92 -4.58 0.13 10.11
N PHE A 93 -3.84 0.77 11.01
CA PHE A 93 -2.40 0.61 11.08
C PHE A 93 -2.02 -0.83 11.43
N GLU A 94 -2.60 -1.40 12.49
CA GLU A 94 -2.32 -2.78 12.90
C GLU A 94 -2.75 -3.78 11.82
N ASP A 95 -3.94 -3.58 11.22
CA ASP A 95 -4.42 -4.41 10.11
C ASP A 95 -3.45 -4.38 8.92
N ALA A 96 -2.94 -3.20 8.55
CA ALA A 96 -1.95 -3.02 7.49
C ALA A 96 -0.62 -3.73 7.81
N MET A 97 -0.14 -3.60 9.05
CA MET A 97 1.10 -4.26 9.48
C MET A 97 0.98 -5.77 9.55
N ILE A 98 -0.18 -6.31 9.95
CA ILE A 98 -0.45 -7.75 9.90
C ILE A 98 -0.32 -8.25 8.46
N GLU A 99 -0.92 -7.57 7.49
CA GLU A 99 -0.86 -7.97 6.08
C GLU A 99 0.54 -7.83 5.48
N TYR A 100 1.29 -6.78 5.85
CA TYR A 100 2.69 -6.62 5.46
C TYR A 100 3.54 -7.79 5.98
N LEU A 101 3.45 -8.09 7.28
CA LEU A 101 4.24 -9.15 7.91
C LEU A 101 3.81 -10.54 7.43
N ALA A 102 2.51 -10.75 7.19
CA ALA A 102 2.01 -11.97 6.58
C ALA A 102 2.56 -12.17 5.17
N LEU A 103 2.70 -11.10 4.37
CA LEU A 103 3.32 -11.16 3.06
C LEU A 103 4.83 -11.44 3.15
N GLU A 104 5.53 -10.79 4.08
CA GLU A 104 6.96 -11.02 4.36
C GLU A 104 7.24 -12.48 4.77
N HIS A 105 6.47 -13.02 5.70
CA HIS A 105 6.65 -14.39 6.20
C HIS A 105 6.02 -15.46 5.32
N GLY A 106 4.97 -15.13 4.57
CA GLY A 106 4.34 -16.03 3.61
C GLY A 106 5.23 -16.32 2.40
N ALA A 107 6.03 -15.33 1.97
CA ALA A 107 7.08 -15.54 0.97
C ALA A 107 8.19 -16.47 1.47
N ALA A 108 8.50 -16.45 2.77
CA ALA A 108 9.50 -17.32 3.40
C ALA A 108 9.07 -18.80 3.50
N GLY A 109 7.78 -19.12 3.29
CA GLY A 109 7.27 -20.49 3.28
C GLY A 109 7.39 -21.23 1.93
N ALA A 110 7.90 -20.57 0.89
CA ALA A 110 8.03 -21.11 -0.47
C ALA A 110 9.50 -21.35 -0.92
N ALA A 111 10.45 -21.30 0.02
CA ALA A 111 11.89 -21.50 -0.22
C ALA A 111 12.37 -22.88 0.23
#